data_AF-A0A9R0Z851-F1
#
_entry.id   AF-A0A9R0Z851-F1
#
_cell.length_a   1.000
_cell.length_b   1.000
_cell.length_c   1.000
_cell.angle_alpha   90.00
_cell.angle_beta   90.00
_cell.angle_gamma   90.00
#
_symmetry.space_group_name_H-M   'P 1'
#
loop_
_entity.id
_entity.type
_entity.pdbx_description
1 polymer ?
#
loop_
_entity_poly.entity_id
_entity_poly.type
_entity_poly.pdbx_seq_one_letter_code
_entity_poly.pdbx_strand_id
1 'polypeptide(L)'
;MGRFGWLRLASRSLARRSGEASAQRSAWIRPSTPCTSSGADRCYGRSTFISSVPSRFFHSTGQRYSMDKDYYKVLGVTKDASQDDIKKAFQSLAKKYHPDTNRGNTAAKRMFQEVRDAYETLRDPSKRQQYDMLFSGGSAANSTRGRGEFDGSYQDPFSRFNKQNDDPFAQFYRQNDGPFSNQFYKVFSEVFQHDVDVHASDIEIELNLSFGEAAKGCTKEVPFSAKNLCYSCDGRGYLANARKYVCPSCKGAGKVSMYPFTSICTTCRGFGKVIKDHCLTCKGAGVVDGMKYANVIIPAGVDSGDTIHVREAGNSGGRGAIPGSLYIKLRVASDPVFVRDGADVHVDKKISFTQAMLGGKIEVPTLDGKTEIKIPKGVQPGQVVVLRGKGLELPNQAGYFGDQHVRFKIHFPLKVNERQRALLEDFAAEEATKEQSFFATGNWLYEQLSTG
;
A
#
# COMPACT_ATOMS: atom_id res chain seq x y z
N MET A 1 31.87 58.71 -7.43
CA MET A 1 32.65 57.57 -7.95
C MET A 1 31.69 56.38 -7.99
N GLY A 2 30.91 56.15 -9.05
CA GLY A 2 31.28 55.54 -10.35
C GLY A 2 31.40 54.01 -10.16
N ARG A 3 30.68 53.07 -10.80
CA ARG A 3 29.86 52.95 -12.04
C ARG A 3 28.90 51.74 -11.83
N PHE A 4 27.60 51.78 -12.10
CA PHE A 4 26.85 51.53 -13.36
C PHE A 4 27.06 50.18 -14.10
N GLY A 5 25.93 49.49 -14.37
CA GLY A 5 25.67 48.65 -15.56
C GLY A 5 25.44 47.15 -15.28
N TRP A 6 24.22 46.62 -15.11
CA TRP A 6 23.17 46.25 -16.12
C TRP A 6 23.59 45.21 -17.18
N LEU A 7 22.83 44.10 -17.26
CA LEU A 7 22.35 43.33 -18.44
C LEU A 7 22.15 41.84 -18.02
N ARG A 8 20.93 41.32 -17.87
CA ARG A 8 19.95 40.83 -18.87
C ARG A 8 19.93 39.29 -18.99
N LEU A 9 18.78 38.72 -18.62
CA LEU A 9 17.97 37.71 -19.32
C LEU A 9 18.66 36.45 -19.91
N ALA A 10 18.32 35.30 -19.33
CA ALA A 10 18.10 34.07 -20.10
C ALA A 10 17.04 33.18 -19.42
N SER A 11 15.77 33.48 -19.67
CA SER A 11 14.66 32.53 -19.56
C SER A 11 14.80 31.51 -20.68
N ARG A 12 15.02 30.23 -20.35
CA ARG A 12 14.90 29.12 -21.31
C ARG A 12 13.56 28.42 -21.12
N SER A 13 12.63 28.77 -21.99
CA SER A 13 11.43 28.00 -22.29
C SER A 13 11.83 26.68 -22.97
N LEU A 14 11.49 25.55 -22.35
CA LEU A 14 11.52 24.25 -23.00
C LEU A 14 10.19 24.06 -23.73
N ALA A 15 10.18 24.42 -25.02
CA ALA A 15 9.09 24.12 -25.93
C ALA A 15 9.09 22.61 -26.25
N ARG A 16 7.91 22.00 -26.13
CA ARG A 16 7.59 20.66 -26.61
C ARG A 16 7.89 20.55 -28.11
N ARG A 17 8.73 19.59 -28.49
CA ARG A 17 8.78 19.05 -29.86
C ARG A 17 8.10 17.69 -29.86
N SER A 18 6.92 17.65 -30.49
CA SER A 18 6.25 16.47 -30.99
C SER A 18 7.08 15.86 -32.13
N GLY A 19 7.65 14.68 -31.88
CA GLY A 19 8.24 13.83 -32.91
C GLY A 19 7.32 12.64 -33.13
N GLU A 20 6.52 12.71 -34.18
CA GLU A 20 5.77 11.58 -34.74
C GLU A 20 6.77 10.58 -35.34
N ALA A 21 6.85 9.39 -34.78
CA ALA A 21 7.53 8.25 -35.38
C ALA A 21 6.46 7.19 -35.70
N SER A 22 5.95 7.28 -36.92
CA SER A 22 5.03 6.34 -37.55
C SER A 22 5.76 5.05 -37.90
N ALA A 23 5.69 4.05 -37.01
CA ALA A 23 6.10 2.69 -37.34
C ALA A 23 5.01 2.01 -38.19
N GLN A 24 5.22 2.01 -39.50
CA GLN A 24 4.42 1.32 -40.49
C GLN A 24 4.35 -0.18 -40.19
N ARG A 25 3.16 -0.64 -39.84
CA ARG A 25 2.79 -2.06 -39.86
C ARG A 25 2.59 -2.48 -41.32
N SER A 26 3.55 -3.19 -41.89
CA SER A 26 3.39 -3.89 -43.17
C SER A 26 2.50 -5.12 -42.99
N ALA A 27 1.19 -4.90 -43.15
CA ALA A 27 0.21 -5.97 -43.30
C ALA A 27 0.27 -6.49 -44.74
N TRP A 28 0.76 -7.72 -44.90
CA TRP A 28 0.65 -8.47 -46.15
C TRP A 28 -0.79 -8.94 -46.32
N ILE A 29 -1.62 -8.08 -46.90
CA ILE A 29 -2.94 -8.43 -47.41
C ILE A 29 -2.72 -9.09 -48.78
N ARG A 30 -3.04 -10.38 -48.88
CA ARG A 30 -3.09 -11.12 -50.14
C ARG A 30 -4.33 -10.68 -50.93
N PRO A 31 -4.23 -10.40 -52.24
CA PRO A 31 -5.39 -10.10 -53.06
C PRO A 31 -6.15 -11.40 -53.39
N SER A 32 -7.46 -11.38 -53.14
CA SER A 32 -8.43 -12.38 -53.60
C SER A 32 -8.73 -12.16 -55.07
N THR A 33 -8.36 -13.11 -55.94
CA THR A 33 -8.86 -13.18 -57.32
C THR A 33 -10.14 -14.04 -57.37
N PRO A 34 -11.15 -13.67 -58.18
CA PRO A 34 -12.45 -14.35 -58.23
C PRO A 34 -12.41 -15.59 -59.13
N CYS A 35 -13.21 -16.60 -58.77
CA CYS A 35 -13.44 -17.80 -59.56
C CYS A 35 -14.51 -17.55 -60.63
N THR A 36 -14.21 -17.88 -61.88
CA THR A 36 -15.22 -18.02 -62.95
C THR A 36 -14.95 -19.28 -63.78
N SER A 37 -15.91 -20.19 -63.69
CA SER A 37 -16.41 -21.18 -64.66
C SER A 37 -15.51 -21.87 -65.70
N SER A 38 -15.73 -23.20 -65.75
CA SER A 38 -15.87 -24.09 -66.93
C SER A 38 -14.64 -24.79 -67.51
N GLY A 39 -14.80 -26.11 -67.74
CA GLY A 39 -14.08 -26.86 -68.77
C GLY A 39 -13.08 -27.91 -68.25
N ALA A 40 -13.28 -29.15 -68.68
CA ALA A 40 -12.48 -30.33 -68.38
C ALA A 40 -11.06 -30.27 -68.97
N ASP A 41 -10.07 -30.86 -68.28
CA ASP A 41 -9.31 -32.01 -68.80
C ASP A 41 -8.16 -32.45 -67.86
N ARG A 42 -7.92 -33.76 -67.88
CA ARG A 42 -6.88 -34.48 -67.13
C ARG A 42 -5.48 -34.05 -67.54
N CYS A 43 -4.56 -33.91 -66.59
CA CYS A 43 -3.14 -34.25 -66.77
C CYS A 43 -2.49 -34.65 -65.44
N TYR A 44 -1.89 -35.84 -65.43
CA TYR A 44 -1.00 -36.36 -64.39
C TYR A 44 0.32 -35.57 -64.39
N GLY A 45 0.86 -35.27 -63.20
CA GLY A 45 2.16 -34.62 -63.06
C GLY A 45 2.68 -34.64 -61.63
N ARG A 46 3.40 -35.70 -61.29
CA ARG A 46 4.11 -35.91 -60.02
C ARG A 46 5.30 -34.95 -59.93
N SER A 47 5.40 -34.17 -58.85
CA SER A 47 6.70 -33.72 -58.35
C SER A 47 6.65 -33.53 -56.82
N THR A 48 7.31 -34.46 -56.14
CA THR A 48 7.59 -34.46 -54.71
C THR A 48 8.75 -33.51 -54.43
N PHE A 49 8.49 -32.42 -53.71
CA PHE A 49 9.53 -31.67 -53.02
C PHE A 49 9.51 -32.00 -51.54
N ILE A 50 10.47 -32.84 -51.17
CA ILE A 50 10.94 -33.05 -49.80
C ILE A 50 11.70 -31.78 -49.40
N SER A 51 11.24 -31.08 -48.36
CA SER A 51 12.04 -30.10 -47.65
C SER A 51 12.16 -30.52 -46.18
N SER A 52 13.24 -31.26 -45.94
CA SER A 52 13.82 -31.56 -44.64
C SER A 52 14.24 -30.26 -43.94
N VAL A 53 13.59 -29.91 -42.84
CA VAL A 53 14.03 -28.84 -41.94
C VAL A 53 15.12 -29.40 -41.01
N PRO A 54 16.28 -28.75 -40.86
CA PRO A 54 17.36 -29.26 -40.02
C PRO A 54 16.97 -29.18 -38.54
N SER A 55 17.00 -30.32 -37.85
CA SER A 55 16.84 -30.40 -36.40
C SER A 55 18.01 -29.71 -35.72
N ARG A 56 17.77 -28.54 -35.11
CA ARG A 56 18.70 -27.99 -34.12
C ARG A 56 18.50 -28.77 -32.82
N PHE A 57 19.45 -29.62 -32.48
CA PHE A 57 19.50 -30.28 -31.18
C PHE A 57 19.76 -29.23 -30.09
N PHE A 58 18.73 -28.85 -29.35
CA PHE A 58 18.91 -28.23 -28.05
C PHE A 58 19.33 -29.33 -27.09
N HIS A 59 20.63 -29.43 -26.79
CA HIS A 59 21.09 -30.18 -25.63
C HIS A 59 20.69 -29.42 -24.37
N SER A 60 19.57 -29.82 -23.77
CA SER A 60 19.33 -29.54 -22.37
C SER A 60 20.19 -30.50 -21.56
N THR A 61 21.34 -30.03 -21.08
CA THR A 61 21.97 -30.62 -19.90
C THR A 61 21.01 -30.40 -18.73
N GLY A 62 20.08 -31.34 -18.55
CA GLY A 62 19.30 -31.46 -17.32
C GLY A 62 20.28 -31.56 -16.16
N GLN A 63 20.21 -30.59 -15.26
CA GLN A 63 20.98 -30.58 -14.03
C GLN A 63 20.56 -31.79 -13.21
N ARG A 64 21.39 -32.84 -13.23
CA ARG A 64 21.36 -33.85 -12.16
C ARG A 64 21.64 -33.09 -10.87
N TYR A 65 20.62 -32.95 -10.03
CA TYR A 65 20.79 -32.53 -8.64
C TYR A 65 21.58 -33.65 -7.97
N SER A 66 22.90 -33.51 -7.94
CA SER A 66 23.77 -34.39 -7.18
C SER A 66 23.46 -34.15 -5.70
N MET A 67 22.90 -35.17 -5.03
CA MET A 67 22.75 -35.25 -3.57
C MET A 67 24.12 -35.41 -2.87
N ASP A 68 25.16 -34.78 -3.40
CA ASP A 68 26.54 -34.98 -2.98
C ASP A 68 27.29 -33.64 -3.03
N LYS A 69 26.71 -32.62 -2.38
CA LYS A 69 27.35 -31.32 -2.21
C LYS A 69 27.63 -31.08 -0.74
N ASP A 70 28.90 -31.24 -0.38
CA ASP A 70 29.46 -30.80 0.89
C ASP A 70 29.36 -29.27 1.00
N TYR A 71 28.47 -28.75 1.84
CA TYR A 71 28.32 -27.31 2.08
C TYR A 71 29.60 -26.68 2.67
N TYR A 72 30.37 -27.46 3.43
CA TYR A 72 31.69 -27.08 3.89
C TYR A 72 32.67 -26.84 2.73
N LYS A 73 32.64 -27.69 1.69
CA LYS A 73 33.47 -27.51 0.48
C LYS A 73 32.97 -26.33 -0.38
N VAL A 74 31.66 -26.10 -0.44
CA VAL A 74 31.07 -24.97 -1.18
C VAL A 74 31.49 -23.63 -0.58
N LEU A 75 31.52 -23.53 0.75
CA LEU A 75 32.00 -22.34 1.46
C LEU A 75 33.53 -22.29 1.59
N GLY A 76 34.24 -23.38 1.31
CA GLY A 76 35.70 -23.46 1.44
C GLY A 76 36.19 -23.46 2.89
N VAL A 77 35.38 -23.99 3.82
CA VAL A 77 35.67 -24.06 5.26
C VAL A 77 35.79 -25.51 5.72
N THR A 78 36.52 -25.75 6.81
CA THR A 78 36.61 -27.07 7.45
C THR A 78 35.33 -27.42 8.21
N LYS A 79 35.09 -28.71 8.47
CA LYS A 79 33.90 -29.16 9.23
C LYS A 79 33.86 -28.63 10.66
N ASP A 80 35.04 -28.37 11.24
CA ASP A 80 35.20 -27.82 12.59
C ASP A 80 35.18 -26.27 12.63
N ALA A 81 34.89 -25.61 11.50
CA ALA A 81 34.91 -24.16 11.43
C ALA A 81 33.93 -23.50 12.40
N SER A 82 34.37 -22.39 13.02
CA SER A 82 33.51 -21.58 13.89
C SER A 82 32.43 -20.85 13.08
N GLN A 83 31.37 -20.39 13.74
CA GLN A 83 30.31 -19.62 13.08
C GLN A 83 30.84 -18.32 12.46
N ASP A 84 31.87 -17.72 13.07
CA ASP A 84 32.51 -16.52 12.54
C ASP A 84 33.31 -16.80 11.28
N ASP A 85 33.94 -17.96 11.16
CA ASP A 85 34.69 -18.36 9.97
C ASP A 85 33.74 -18.67 8.80
N ILE A 86 32.61 -19.33 9.08
CA ILE A 86 31.52 -19.57 8.11
C ILE A 86 30.97 -18.24 7.58
N LYS A 87 30.76 -17.26 8.46
CA LYS A 87 30.30 -15.92 8.11
C LYS A 87 31.32 -15.14 7.26
N LYS A 88 32.60 -15.20 7.62
CA LYS A 88 33.69 -14.56 6.84
C LYS A 88 33.82 -15.18 5.45
N ALA A 89 33.76 -16.50 5.36
CA ALA A 89 33.81 -17.23 4.09
C ALA A 89 32.63 -16.86 3.18
N PHE A 90 31.41 -16.86 3.73
CA PHE A 90 30.21 -16.42 3.01
C PHE A 90 30.35 -14.97 2.50
N GLN A 91 30.80 -14.03 3.34
CA GLN A 91 30.98 -12.64 2.91
C GLN A 91 31.99 -12.49 1.77
N SER A 92 33.09 -13.25 1.81
CA SER A 92 34.10 -13.23 0.76
C SER A 92 33.56 -13.75 -0.58
N LEU A 93 32.78 -14.84 -0.55
CA LEU A 93 32.19 -15.46 -1.74
C LEU A 93 30.98 -14.67 -2.25
N ALA A 94 30.16 -14.11 -1.38
CA ALA A 94 29.02 -13.27 -1.73
C ALA A 94 29.47 -11.99 -2.45
N LYS A 95 30.57 -11.36 -2.00
CA LYS A 95 31.18 -10.22 -2.69
C LYS A 95 31.74 -10.61 -4.06
N LYS A 96 32.33 -11.80 -4.18
CA LYS A 96 32.91 -12.32 -5.42
C LYS A 96 31.84 -12.69 -6.46
N TYR A 97 30.72 -13.26 -6.04
CA TYR A 97 29.64 -13.74 -6.91
C TYR A 97 28.38 -12.87 -6.91
N HIS A 98 28.48 -11.62 -6.42
CA HIS A 98 27.33 -10.71 -6.35
C HIS A 98 26.72 -10.46 -7.74
N PRO A 99 25.38 -10.44 -7.89
CA PRO A 99 24.72 -10.24 -9.17
C PRO A 99 25.01 -8.87 -9.79
N ASP A 100 25.25 -7.83 -8.97
CA ASP A 100 25.57 -6.49 -9.49
C ASP A 100 26.99 -6.37 -10.02
N THR A 101 27.95 -7.11 -9.47
CA THR A 101 29.35 -7.12 -9.96
C THR A 101 29.52 -8.08 -11.13
N ASN A 102 28.66 -9.10 -11.26
CA ASN A 102 28.73 -10.14 -12.29
C ASN A 102 27.47 -10.17 -13.17
N ARG A 103 27.09 -9.01 -13.73
CA ARG A 103 25.90 -8.89 -14.58
C ARG A 103 26.01 -9.77 -15.82
N GLY A 104 25.01 -10.62 -16.04
CA GLY A 104 24.90 -11.48 -17.24
C GLY A 104 25.63 -12.83 -17.16
N ASN A 105 26.37 -13.14 -16.08
CA ASN A 105 27.02 -14.43 -15.90
C ASN A 105 26.11 -15.44 -15.16
N THR A 106 25.55 -16.40 -15.90
CA THR A 106 24.66 -17.45 -15.36
C THR A 106 25.38 -18.40 -14.41
N ALA A 107 26.68 -18.63 -14.59
CA ALA A 107 27.49 -19.45 -13.69
C ALA A 107 27.73 -18.76 -12.34
N ALA A 108 28.01 -17.45 -12.33
CA ALA A 108 28.18 -16.68 -11.09
C ALA A 108 26.88 -16.64 -10.27
N LYS A 109 25.72 -16.50 -10.94
CA LYS A 109 24.40 -16.58 -10.30
C LYS A 109 24.17 -17.94 -9.64
N ARG A 110 24.55 -19.03 -10.30
CA ARG A 110 24.43 -20.39 -9.76
C ARG A 110 25.36 -20.61 -8.58
N MET A 111 26.62 -20.16 -8.66
CA MET A 111 27.56 -20.26 -7.53
C MET A 111 27.09 -19.42 -6.34
N PHE A 112 26.49 -18.25 -6.57
CA PHE A 112 25.93 -17.41 -5.51
C PHE A 112 24.74 -18.08 -4.80
N GLN A 113 23.88 -18.78 -5.55
CA GLN A 113 22.79 -19.58 -4.97
C GLN A 113 23.35 -20.70 -4.09
N GLU A 114 24.33 -21.45 -4.59
CA GLU A 114 24.93 -22.57 -3.86
C GLU A 114 25.65 -22.10 -2.57
N VAL A 115 26.33 -20.95 -2.62
CA VAL A 115 26.97 -20.32 -1.45
C VAL A 115 25.94 -19.83 -0.42
N ARG A 116 24.80 -19.33 -0.86
CA ARG A 116 23.71 -18.90 0.02
C ARG A 116 23.07 -20.09 0.75
N ASP A 117 22.74 -21.15 0.02
CA ASP A 117 22.11 -22.36 0.58
C ASP A 117 23.03 -23.03 1.61
N ALA A 118 24.34 -23.06 1.33
CA ALA A 118 25.35 -23.55 2.26
C ALA A 118 25.42 -22.71 3.54
N TYR A 119 25.40 -21.38 3.42
CA TYR A 119 25.43 -20.48 4.58
C TYR A 119 24.15 -20.57 5.42
N GLU A 120 22.97 -20.64 4.80
CA GLU A 120 21.70 -20.74 5.52
C GLU A 120 21.59 -22.03 6.35
N THR A 121 22.15 -23.13 5.84
CA THR A 121 22.17 -24.42 6.53
C THR A 121 23.20 -24.46 7.66
N LEU A 122 24.39 -23.89 7.44
CA LEU A 122 25.50 -23.95 8.40
C LEU A 122 25.50 -22.85 9.47
N ARG A 123 24.79 -21.74 9.23
CA ARG A 123 24.66 -20.60 10.16
C ARG A 123 23.90 -20.96 11.44
N ASP A 124 22.82 -21.72 11.33
CA ASP A 124 22.01 -22.10 12.49
C ASP A 124 22.56 -23.39 13.12
N PRO A 125 22.89 -23.40 14.43
CA PRO A 125 23.53 -24.56 15.05
C PRO A 125 22.65 -25.83 15.00
N SER A 126 21.32 -25.67 15.10
CA SER A 126 20.37 -26.79 14.99
C SER A 126 20.33 -27.39 13.58
N LYS A 127 20.32 -26.55 12.53
CA LYS A 127 20.33 -27.02 11.13
C LYS A 127 21.67 -27.63 10.74
N ARG A 128 22.77 -27.06 11.23
CA ARG A 128 24.11 -27.61 11.05
C ARG A 128 24.23 -29.01 11.66
N GLN A 129 23.72 -29.22 12.87
CA GLN A 129 23.70 -30.54 13.50
C GLN A 129 22.89 -31.55 12.69
N GLN A 130 21.71 -31.17 12.20
CA GLN A 130 20.90 -32.05 11.35
C GLN A 130 21.63 -32.39 10.04
N TYR A 131 22.26 -31.40 9.41
CA TYR A 131 23.07 -31.60 8.21
C TYR A 131 24.25 -32.54 8.47
N ASP A 132 24.96 -32.36 9.58
CA ASP A 132 26.09 -33.19 9.97
C ASP A 132 25.65 -34.63 10.30
N MET A 133 24.47 -34.83 10.90
CA MET A 133 23.87 -36.15 11.14
C MET A 133 23.51 -36.88 9.84
N LEU A 134 22.88 -36.16 8.90
CA LEU A 134 22.52 -36.69 7.58
C LEU A 134 23.75 -37.06 6.75
N PHE A 135 24.83 -36.29 6.87
CA PHE A 135 26.05 -36.48 6.09
C PHE A 135 27.04 -37.47 6.73
N SER A 136 27.01 -37.64 8.07
CA SER A 136 27.85 -38.62 8.79
C SER A 136 27.32 -40.06 8.69
N GLY A 137 26.05 -40.26 8.32
CA GLY A 137 25.47 -41.59 8.05
C GLY A 137 25.77 -42.16 6.66
N GLY A 138 26.53 -41.44 5.82
CA GLY A 138 26.67 -41.72 4.39
C GLY A 138 27.96 -42.44 3.96
N SER A 139 28.75 -43.02 4.86
CA SER A 139 30.00 -43.70 4.48
C SER A 139 30.43 -44.79 5.46
N ALA A 140 29.76 -45.95 5.44
CA ALA A 140 30.38 -47.29 5.59
C ALA A 140 29.30 -48.40 5.71
N ALA A 141 29.36 -49.34 4.77
CA ALA A 141 29.24 -50.79 4.94
C ALA A 141 28.08 -51.41 5.78
N ASN A 142 27.23 -52.12 5.03
CA ASN A 142 26.95 -53.55 5.19
C ASN A 142 25.93 -54.04 6.25
N SER A 143 25.10 -54.94 5.73
CA SER A 143 24.09 -55.80 6.36
C SER A 143 24.43 -56.33 7.77
N THR A 144 23.44 -56.37 8.68
CA THR A 144 23.00 -57.59 9.42
C THR A 144 21.80 -57.27 10.35
N ARG A 145 20.75 -58.07 10.19
CA ARG A 145 19.62 -58.45 11.08
C ARG A 145 19.46 -57.77 12.46
N GLY A 146 18.21 -57.43 12.76
CA GLY A 146 17.72 -57.27 14.14
C GLY A 146 16.24 -56.91 14.22
N ARG A 147 15.36 -57.92 14.14
CA ARG A 147 13.96 -57.82 14.59
C ARG A 147 13.99 -57.73 16.12
N GLY A 148 13.44 -56.66 16.69
CA GLY A 148 13.37 -56.45 18.13
C GLY A 148 12.28 -55.43 18.47
N GLU A 149 11.19 -55.97 19.02
CA GLU A 149 10.06 -55.29 19.65
C GLU A 149 10.54 -54.32 20.74
N PHE A 150 10.11 -53.05 20.71
CA PHE A 150 10.09 -52.17 21.89
C PHE A 150 8.93 -51.18 21.81
N ASP A 151 7.84 -51.59 22.45
CA ASP A 151 6.92 -50.85 23.32
C ASP A 151 7.01 -49.30 23.38
N GLY A 152 5.99 -48.64 22.83
CA GLY A 152 5.04 -47.90 23.67
C GLY A 152 5.48 -46.67 24.46
N SER A 153 6.39 -45.82 23.99
CA SER A 153 6.43 -44.39 24.41
C SER A 153 7.42 -43.58 23.54
N TYR A 154 6.97 -43.12 22.37
CA TYR A 154 7.67 -42.06 21.65
C TYR A 154 6.73 -40.86 21.50
N GLN A 155 6.93 -39.88 22.36
CA GLN A 155 6.26 -38.60 22.29
C GLN A 155 6.86 -37.82 21.11
N ASP A 156 6.16 -37.85 19.97
CA ASP A 156 6.50 -37.11 18.77
C ASP A 156 6.64 -35.60 19.08
N PRO A 157 7.84 -35.00 18.93
CA PRO A 157 8.07 -33.57 19.19
C PRO A 157 7.30 -32.65 18.22
N PHE A 158 6.73 -33.19 17.13
CA PHE A 158 5.95 -32.44 16.16
C PHE A 158 4.46 -32.27 16.54
N SER A 159 3.97 -32.95 17.58
CA SER A 159 2.55 -32.87 17.96
C SER A 159 2.20 -31.74 18.94
N ARG A 160 3.18 -30.96 19.43
CA ARG A 160 2.92 -29.79 20.30
C ARG A 160 2.82 -28.43 19.59
N PHE A 161 3.02 -28.38 18.28
CA PHE A 161 2.92 -27.13 17.51
C PHE A 161 1.60 -26.94 16.76
N ASN A 162 0.69 -27.92 16.80
CA ASN A 162 -0.50 -27.89 15.94
C ASN A 162 -1.77 -27.38 16.66
N LYS A 163 -1.64 -26.28 17.41
CA LYS A 163 -2.78 -25.51 17.96
C LYS A 163 -2.45 -24.02 18.17
N GLN A 164 -1.87 -23.38 17.17
CA GLN A 164 -2.03 -21.93 16.96
C GLN A 164 -1.63 -21.60 15.52
N ASN A 165 -2.51 -20.86 14.85
CA ASN A 165 -2.41 -20.47 13.45
C ASN A 165 -1.31 -19.43 13.25
N ASP A 166 -0.04 -19.82 13.41
CA ASP A 166 1.09 -18.96 13.13
C ASP A 166 2.04 -19.68 12.20
N ASP A 167 1.93 -19.31 10.92
CA ASP A 167 2.79 -19.79 9.86
C ASP A 167 4.23 -19.30 10.13
N PRO A 168 5.21 -20.18 10.42
CA PRO A 168 6.56 -19.78 10.83
C PRO A 168 7.31 -18.96 9.78
N PHE A 169 6.83 -19.01 8.53
CA PHE A 169 7.37 -18.25 7.42
C PHE A 169 6.95 -16.78 7.48
N ALA A 170 5.73 -16.46 7.91
CA ALA A 170 5.19 -15.10 7.94
C ALA A 170 5.83 -14.21 9.02
N GLN A 171 6.32 -14.81 10.12
CA GLN A 171 6.95 -14.06 11.21
C GLN A 171 8.38 -13.59 10.87
N PHE A 172 9.08 -14.27 9.96
CA PHE A 172 10.43 -13.90 9.53
C PHE A 172 10.46 -12.67 8.61
N TYR A 173 9.39 -12.41 7.85
CA TYR A 173 9.33 -11.29 6.89
C TYR A 173 8.94 -9.94 7.50
N ARG A 174 8.38 -9.91 8.72
CA ARG A 174 8.10 -8.64 9.41
C ARG A 174 9.34 -7.92 9.94
N GLN A 175 10.50 -8.57 9.94
CA GLN A 175 11.72 -8.04 10.55
C GLN A 175 12.81 -7.65 9.54
N ASN A 176 12.60 -7.84 8.23
CA ASN A 176 13.58 -7.52 7.19
C ASN A 176 12.97 -6.63 6.09
N ASP A 177 12.84 -5.34 6.39
CA ASP A 177 12.46 -4.29 5.43
C ASP A 177 13.60 -4.00 4.44
N GLY A 178 13.70 -4.81 3.39
CA GLY A 178 14.64 -4.65 2.30
C GLY A 178 13.95 -4.68 0.92
N PRO A 179 14.27 -3.78 -0.03
CA PRO A 179 13.65 -3.71 -1.38
C PRO A 179 13.91 -4.92 -2.29
N PHE A 180 14.57 -5.96 -1.78
CA PHE A 180 15.08 -7.10 -2.53
C PHE A 180 14.09 -8.30 -2.58
N SER A 181 12.99 -8.24 -1.83
CA SER A 181 12.06 -9.38 -1.62
C SER A 181 10.93 -9.47 -2.66
N ASN A 182 10.46 -8.34 -3.20
CA ASN A 182 9.27 -8.34 -4.07
C ASN A 182 9.48 -8.95 -5.47
N GLN A 183 10.71 -8.95 -5.99
CA GLN A 183 11.01 -9.55 -7.31
C GLN A 183 11.32 -11.04 -7.25
N PHE A 184 11.73 -11.54 -6.07
CA PHE A 184 12.04 -12.96 -5.87
C PHE A 184 10.77 -13.80 -5.60
N TYR A 185 9.72 -13.18 -5.06
CA TYR A 185 8.45 -13.85 -4.78
C TYR A 185 7.72 -14.32 -6.06
N LYS A 186 7.74 -13.53 -7.14
CA LYS A 186 7.08 -13.88 -8.42
C LYS A 186 7.67 -15.12 -9.11
N VAL A 187 8.96 -15.36 -8.95
CA VAL A 187 9.65 -16.50 -9.59
C VAL A 187 9.50 -17.78 -8.75
N PHE A 188 9.35 -17.65 -7.43
CA PHE A 188 9.21 -18.80 -6.53
C PHE A 188 7.76 -19.33 -6.44
N SER A 189 6.76 -18.46 -6.61
CA SER A 189 5.34 -18.86 -6.66
C SER A 189 4.95 -19.69 -7.89
N GLU A 190 5.76 -19.68 -8.95
CA GLU A 190 5.49 -20.42 -10.19
C GLU A 190 5.90 -21.91 -10.09
N VAL A 191 6.79 -22.26 -9.16
CA VAL A 191 7.34 -23.63 -9.02
C VAL A 191 6.66 -24.43 -7.89
N PHE A 192 6.16 -23.76 -6.85
CA PHE A 192 5.46 -24.40 -5.72
C PHE A 192 3.99 -23.96 -5.67
N GLN A 193 3.16 -24.47 -6.58
CA GLN A 193 1.71 -24.31 -6.48
C GLN A 193 1.15 -25.25 -5.41
N HIS A 194 1.16 -24.81 -4.15
CA HIS A 194 0.21 -25.25 -3.12
C HIS A 194 -0.40 -23.97 -2.53
N ASP A 195 -1.72 -23.86 -2.64
CA ASP A 195 -2.59 -22.88 -1.99
C ASP A 195 -1.97 -21.49 -1.79
N VAL A 196 -1.86 -20.72 -2.88
CA VAL A 196 -1.81 -19.27 -2.70
C VAL A 196 -3.12 -18.88 -2.03
N ASP A 197 -3.04 -18.29 -0.84
CA ASP A 197 -4.18 -17.63 -0.21
C ASP A 197 -4.75 -16.65 -1.22
N VAL A 198 -5.81 -17.05 -1.91
CA VAL A 198 -6.44 -16.22 -2.92
C VAL A 198 -7.16 -15.14 -2.14
N HIS A 199 -6.50 -14.01 -1.91
CA HIS A 199 -7.16 -12.83 -1.38
C HIS A 199 -8.11 -12.30 -2.44
N ALA A 200 -9.33 -11.99 -2.03
CA ALA A 200 -10.24 -11.23 -2.85
C ALA A 200 -9.75 -9.77 -2.96
N SER A 201 -10.20 -9.08 -3.99
CA SER A 201 -9.79 -7.70 -4.25
C SER A 201 -10.24 -6.76 -3.13
N ASP A 202 -9.34 -5.85 -2.75
CA ASP A 202 -9.66 -4.77 -1.82
C ASP A 202 -10.67 -3.79 -2.43
N ILE A 203 -11.37 -3.05 -1.56
CA ILE A 203 -12.31 -2.00 -1.95
C ILE A 203 -11.80 -0.69 -1.37
N GLU A 204 -11.83 0.36 -2.17
CA GLU A 204 -11.54 1.72 -1.74
C GLU A 204 -12.81 2.58 -1.90
N ILE A 205 -13.20 3.27 -0.84
CA ILE A 205 -14.34 4.19 -0.86
C ILE A 205 -13.95 5.55 -0.29
N GLU A 206 -14.63 6.60 -0.75
CA GLU A 206 -14.48 7.94 -0.20
C GLU A 206 -15.66 8.25 0.72
N LEU A 207 -15.37 8.67 1.95
CA LEU A 207 -16.37 9.09 2.94
C LEU A 207 -16.27 10.60 3.16
N ASN A 208 -17.34 11.31 2.79
CA ASN A 208 -17.46 12.73 3.04
C ASN A 208 -17.96 12.98 4.47
N LEU A 209 -17.20 13.75 5.24
CA LEU A 209 -17.51 14.15 6.60
C LEU A 209 -17.72 15.66 6.68
N SER A 210 -18.62 16.10 7.54
CA SER A 210 -18.67 17.51 7.93
C SER A 210 -17.50 17.85 8.86
N PHE A 211 -17.11 19.12 8.91
CA PHE A 211 -16.04 19.57 9.79
C PHE A 211 -16.32 19.24 11.27
N GLY A 212 -17.55 19.43 11.74
CA GLY A 212 -17.95 19.11 13.11
C GLY A 212 -17.86 17.62 13.46
N GLU A 213 -18.22 16.74 12.51
CA GLU A 213 -18.09 15.29 12.69
C GLU A 213 -16.64 14.84 12.72
N ALA A 214 -15.79 15.41 11.86
CA ALA A 214 -14.35 15.15 11.86
C ALA A 214 -13.70 15.65 13.16
N ALA A 215 -14.15 16.80 13.67
CA ALA A 215 -13.63 17.40 14.90
C ALA A 215 -13.93 16.57 16.15
N LYS A 216 -15.17 16.08 16.31
CA LYS A 216 -15.60 15.36 17.51
C LYS A 216 -15.42 13.84 17.44
N GLY A 217 -15.22 13.31 16.23
CA GLY A 217 -15.35 11.89 15.97
C GLY A 217 -16.81 11.45 15.93
N CYS A 218 -17.08 10.39 15.19
CA CYS A 218 -18.42 9.83 15.08
C CYS A 218 -18.37 8.34 14.72
N THR A 219 -19.44 7.61 15.02
CA THR A 219 -19.63 6.26 14.49
C THR A 219 -20.60 6.36 13.33
N LYS A 220 -20.19 5.90 12.14
CA LYS A 220 -21.05 5.91 10.94
C LYS A 220 -21.16 4.52 10.35
N GLU A 221 -22.37 4.19 9.89
CA GLU A 221 -22.62 3.02 9.07
C GLU A 221 -22.42 3.42 7.60
N VAL A 222 -21.42 2.85 6.96
CA VAL A 222 -21.06 3.20 5.58
C VAL A 222 -21.55 2.09 4.64
N PRO A 223 -22.54 2.36 3.78
CA PRO A 223 -22.95 1.42 2.75
C PRO A 223 -21.97 1.46 1.57
N PHE A 224 -21.55 0.29 1.10
CA PHE A 224 -20.71 0.19 -0.10
C PHE A 224 -21.09 -1.04 -0.94
N SER A 225 -20.86 -0.93 -2.24
CA SER A 225 -21.07 -2.03 -3.18
C SER A 225 -19.88 -2.98 -3.13
N ALA A 226 -20.14 -4.26 -2.88
CA ALA A 226 -19.12 -5.29 -2.77
C ALA A 226 -19.62 -6.61 -3.34
N LYS A 227 -18.68 -7.51 -3.65
CA LYS A 227 -19.00 -8.91 -3.89
C LYS A 227 -19.26 -9.60 -2.56
N ASN A 228 -20.47 -10.14 -2.40
CA ASN A 228 -20.91 -10.88 -1.24
C ASN A 228 -20.82 -12.39 -1.51
N LEU A 229 -20.71 -13.18 -0.44
CA LEU A 229 -20.86 -14.63 -0.56
C LEU A 229 -22.26 -14.94 -1.07
N CYS A 230 -22.34 -15.86 -2.04
CA CYS A 230 -23.62 -16.30 -2.56
C CYS A 230 -24.39 -17.06 -1.47
N TYR A 231 -25.57 -16.54 -1.09
CA TYR A 231 -26.44 -17.12 -0.07
C TYR A 231 -26.88 -18.57 -0.37
N SER A 232 -26.88 -19.00 -1.64
CA SER A 232 -27.31 -20.35 -2.02
C SER A 232 -26.20 -21.41 -1.95
N CYS A 233 -24.93 -21.00 -1.95
CA CYS A 233 -23.80 -21.95 -1.99
C CYS A 233 -22.67 -21.63 -1.02
N ASP A 234 -22.81 -20.59 -0.20
CA ASP A 234 -21.82 -20.12 0.80
C ASP A 234 -20.42 -19.97 0.20
N GLY A 235 -20.30 -19.41 -1.00
CA GLY A 235 -19.00 -19.25 -1.65
C GLY A 235 -18.48 -20.47 -2.41
N ARG A 236 -19.07 -21.66 -2.27
CA ARG A 236 -18.55 -22.89 -2.92
C ARG A 236 -18.68 -22.88 -4.44
N GLY A 237 -19.65 -22.15 -4.98
CA GLY A 237 -19.96 -22.11 -6.43
C GLY A 237 -20.80 -23.31 -6.90
N TYR A 238 -21.14 -24.24 -6.01
CA TYR A 238 -22.02 -25.38 -6.26
C TYR A 238 -22.89 -25.64 -5.03
N LEU A 239 -24.06 -26.23 -5.23
CA LEU A 239 -24.98 -26.55 -4.14
C LEU A 239 -24.34 -27.58 -3.19
N ALA A 240 -24.65 -27.51 -1.88
CA ALA A 240 -24.05 -28.41 -0.89
C ALA A 240 -24.29 -29.91 -1.21
N ASN A 241 -25.41 -30.22 -1.86
CA ASN A 241 -25.80 -31.56 -2.30
C ASN A 241 -25.26 -31.97 -3.69
N ALA A 242 -24.42 -31.15 -4.32
CA ALA A 242 -23.91 -31.44 -5.66
C ALA A 242 -23.08 -32.73 -5.67
N ARG A 243 -23.35 -33.59 -6.66
CA ARG A 243 -22.66 -34.89 -6.79
C ARG A 243 -21.23 -34.67 -7.28
N LYS A 244 -20.26 -35.18 -6.52
CA LYS A 244 -18.83 -35.14 -6.85
C LYS A 244 -18.47 -36.40 -7.64
N TYR A 245 -18.10 -36.24 -8.92
CA TYR A 245 -17.64 -37.35 -9.75
C TYR A 245 -16.11 -37.38 -9.77
N VAL A 246 -15.51 -38.58 -9.76
CA VAL A 246 -14.05 -38.71 -9.94
C VAL A 246 -13.68 -38.20 -11.32
N CYS A 247 -12.65 -37.36 -11.41
CA CYS A 247 -12.24 -36.81 -12.69
C CYS A 247 -11.77 -37.93 -13.63
N PRO A 248 -12.34 -38.07 -14.84
CA PRO A 248 -11.95 -39.14 -15.76
C PRO A 248 -10.52 -38.97 -16.27
N SER A 249 -10.06 -37.72 -16.42
CA SER A 249 -8.75 -37.40 -17.01
C SER A 249 -7.57 -37.73 -16.08
N CYS A 250 -7.71 -37.52 -14.76
CA CYS A 250 -6.65 -37.80 -13.79
C CYS A 250 -6.99 -38.96 -12.84
N LYS A 251 -8.14 -39.61 -13.01
CA LYS A 251 -8.63 -40.70 -12.14
C LYS A 251 -8.56 -40.37 -10.64
N GLY A 252 -8.86 -39.13 -10.27
CA GLY A 252 -8.78 -38.69 -8.87
C GLY A 252 -7.44 -38.12 -8.41
N ALA A 253 -6.36 -38.28 -9.19
CA ALA A 253 -5.01 -37.86 -8.78
C ALA A 253 -4.78 -36.34 -8.80
N GLY A 254 -5.66 -35.53 -9.40
CA GLY A 254 -5.53 -34.07 -9.54
C GLY A 254 -4.44 -33.60 -10.52
N LYS A 255 -3.47 -34.47 -10.83
CA LYS A 255 -2.36 -34.25 -11.76
C LYS A 255 -2.33 -35.31 -12.86
N VAL A 256 -1.87 -34.91 -14.04
CA VAL A 256 -1.60 -35.82 -15.16
C VAL A 256 -0.09 -35.84 -15.36
N SER A 257 0.52 -37.01 -15.20
CA SER A 257 1.95 -37.19 -15.39
C SER A 257 2.21 -37.88 -16.72
N MET A 258 3.01 -37.24 -17.57
CA MET A 258 3.55 -37.79 -18.81
C MET A 258 5.07 -37.61 -18.73
N TYR A 259 5.78 -38.68 -18.38
CA TYR A 259 7.22 -38.63 -18.12
C TYR A 259 8.00 -37.89 -19.23
N PRO A 260 8.86 -36.90 -18.90
CA PRO A 260 9.27 -36.43 -17.57
C PRO A 260 8.41 -35.31 -16.95
N PHE A 261 7.31 -34.90 -17.58
CA PHE A 261 6.51 -33.74 -17.18
C PHE A 261 5.28 -34.13 -16.37
N THR A 262 4.99 -33.38 -15.30
CA THR A 262 3.73 -33.52 -14.55
C THR A 262 3.02 -32.18 -14.54
N SER A 263 1.78 -32.15 -15.01
CA SER A 263 0.96 -30.94 -15.04
C SER A 263 -0.32 -31.14 -14.24
N ILE A 264 -0.90 -30.04 -13.77
CA ILE A 264 -2.20 -30.06 -13.08
C ILE A 264 -3.26 -30.47 -14.10
N CYS A 265 -4.15 -31.37 -13.71
CA CYS A 265 -5.23 -31.82 -14.57
C CYS A 265 -6.14 -30.63 -14.90
N THR A 266 -6.18 -30.21 -16.17
CA THR A 266 -6.98 -29.05 -16.63
C THR A 266 -8.48 -29.26 -16.43
N THR A 267 -8.96 -30.51 -16.51
CA THR A 267 -10.38 -30.86 -16.35
C THR A 267 -10.90 -30.65 -14.92
N CYS A 268 -10.11 -31.00 -13.89
CA CYS A 268 -10.51 -30.83 -12.50
C CYS A 268 -9.74 -29.71 -11.78
N ARG A 269 -8.84 -29.00 -12.47
CA ARG A 269 -8.00 -27.93 -11.91
C ARG A 269 -7.30 -28.34 -10.60
N GLY A 270 -6.81 -29.58 -10.51
CA GLY A 270 -6.11 -30.08 -9.32
C GLY A 270 -6.99 -30.76 -8.27
N PHE A 271 -8.31 -30.55 -8.28
CA PHE A 271 -9.21 -31.07 -7.23
C PHE A 271 -9.45 -32.59 -7.30
N GLY A 272 -9.07 -33.28 -8.38
CA GLY A 272 -9.28 -34.72 -8.58
C GLY A 272 -10.76 -35.14 -8.77
N LYS A 273 -11.70 -34.24 -8.46
CA LYS A 273 -13.14 -34.42 -8.59
C LYS A 273 -13.73 -33.33 -9.47
N VAL A 274 -14.76 -33.69 -10.24
CA VAL A 274 -15.51 -32.77 -11.09
C VAL A 274 -16.94 -32.70 -10.57
N ILE A 275 -17.42 -31.48 -10.36
CA ILE A 275 -18.79 -31.20 -9.95
C ILE A 275 -19.51 -30.66 -11.19
N LYS A 276 -20.53 -31.37 -11.66
CA LYS A 276 -21.31 -30.97 -12.84
C LYS A 276 -22.34 -29.89 -12.50
N ASP A 277 -22.92 -29.98 -11.31
CA ASP A 277 -23.96 -29.07 -10.85
C ASP A 277 -23.32 -27.79 -10.30
N HIS A 278 -23.47 -26.69 -11.03
CA HIS A 278 -23.05 -25.37 -10.59
C HIS A 278 -24.23 -24.64 -9.92
N CYS A 279 -23.94 -23.72 -9.01
CA CYS A 279 -24.98 -22.90 -8.40
C CYS A 279 -25.59 -21.96 -9.45
N LEU A 280 -26.92 -21.95 -9.56
CA LEU A 280 -27.67 -21.12 -10.52
C LEU A 280 -27.58 -19.63 -10.19
N THR A 281 -27.63 -19.29 -8.90
CA THR A 281 -27.61 -17.90 -8.42
C THR A 281 -26.31 -17.18 -8.76
N CYS A 282 -25.16 -17.81 -8.51
CA CYS A 282 -23.84 -17.22 -8.81
C CYS A 282 -23.20 -17.76 -10.10
N LYS A 283 -23.88 -18.62 -10.85
CA LYS A 283 -23.39 -19.28 -12.08
C LYS A 283 -22.00 -19.91 -11.92
N GLY A 284 -21.74 -20.53 -10.76
CA GLY A 284 -20.44 -21.17 -10.47
C GLY A 284 -19.34 -20.26 -9.89
N ALA A 285 -19.56 -18.95 -9.77
CA ALA A 285 -18.57 -18.00 -9.25
C ALA A 285 -18.38 -18.03 -7.73
N GLY A 286 -19.42 -18.42 -6.98
CA GLY A 286 -19.44 -18.41 -5.50
C GLY A 286 -19.75 -17.05 -4.88
N VAL A 287 -19.72 -15.97 -5.65
CA VAL A 287 -19.98 -14.60 -5.19
C VAL A 287 -21.09 -13.95 -6.01
N VAL A 288 -21.79 -13.00 -5.40
CA VAL A 288 -22.85 -12.18 -6.01
C VAL A 288 -22.64 -10.71 -5.64
N ASP A 289 -22.93 -9.78 -6.54
CA ASP A 289 -22.82 -8.35 -6.24
C ASP A 289 -23.96 -7.95 -5.28
N GLY A 290 -23.64 -7.14 -4.26
CA GLY A 290 -24.61 -6.65 -3.29
C GLY A 290 -24.07 -5.49 -2.45
N MET A 291 -24.93 -4.87 -1.66
CA MET A 291 -24.49 -3.86 -0.69
C MET A 291 -24.00 -4.54 0.60
N LYS A 292 -22.92 -4.02 1.17
CA LYS A 292 -22.46 -4.29 2.53
C LYS A 292 -22.51 -3.01 3.35
N TYR A 293 -22.61 -3.17 4.65
CA TYR A 293 -22.56 -2.09 5.62
C TYR A 293 -21.35 -2.33 6.53
N ALA A 294 -20.51 -1.31 6.70
CA ALA A 294 -19.42 -1.33 7.67
C ALA A 294 -19.68 -0.26 8.73
N ASN A 295 -19.66 -0.69 9.99
CA ASN A 295 -19.78 0.21 11.14
C ASN A 295 -18.39 0.65 11.54
N VAL A 296 -18.08 1.91 11.24
CA VAL A 296 -16.72 2.45 11.34
C VAL A 296 -16.73 3.54 12.40
N ILE A 297 -15.83 3.39 13.37
CA ILE A 297 -15.58 4.39 14.40
C ILE A 297 -14.51 5.32 13.87
N ILE A 298 -14.89 6.57 13.65
CA ILE A 298 -13.98 7.62 13.16
C ILE A 298 -13.49 8.39 14.40
N PRO A 299 -12.17 8.40 14.66
CA PRO A 299 -11.63 9.12 15.80
C PRO A 299 -11.81 10.63 15.64
N ALA A 300 -11.78 11.35 16.76
CA ALA A 300 -11.78 12.81 16.75
C ALA A 300 -10.48 13.35 16.14
N GLY A 301 -10.56 14.52 15.48
CA GLY A 301 -9.39 15.23 14.97
C GLY A 301 -8.86 14.78 13.62
N VAL A 302 -9.54 13.84 12.94
CA VAL A 302 -9.17 13.34 11.61
C VAL A 302 -9.09 14.45 10.55
N ASP A 303 -8.16 14.29 9.62
CA ASP A 303 -7.97 15.22 8.51
C ASP A 303 -8.47 14.66 7.18
N SER A 304 -8.53 15.53 6.17
CA SER A 304 -8.77 15.12 4.79
C SER A 304 -7.56 14.37 4.24
N GLY A 305 -7.81 13.18 3.69
CA GLY A 305 -6.77 12.30 3.17
C GLY A 305 -6.40 11.16 4.12
N ASP A 306 -6.85 11.20 5.37
CA ASP A 306 -6.69 10.08 6.30
C ASP A 306 -7.44 8.85 5.78
N THR A 307 -6.86 7.67 6.04
CA THR A 307 -7.42 6.40 5.58
C THR A 307 -7.70 5.47 6.74
N ILE A 308 -8.94 4.99 6.83
CA ILE A 308 -9.32 3.96 7.79
C ILE A 308 -9.26 2.61 7.08
N HIS A 309 -8.52 1.67 7.67
CA HIS A 309 -8.40 0.31 7.18
C HIS A 309 -9.32 -0.63 7.97
N VAL A 310 -10.24 -1.28 7.28
CA VAL A 310 -11.09 -2.33 7.85
C VAL A 310 -10.72 -3.66 7.20
N ARG A 311 -10.10 -4.53 7.99
CA ARG A 311 -9.68 -5.87 7.55
C ARG A 311 -10.89 -6.72 7.17
N GLU A 312 -10.76 -7.51 6.10
CA GLU A 312 -11.76 -8.50 5.65
C GLU A 312 -13.16 -7.94 5.30
N ALA A 313 -13.32 -6.62 5.26
CA ALA A 313 -14.58 -5.95 4.92
C ALA A 313 -14.73 -5.67 3.41
N GLY A 314 -13.72 -5.98 2.59
CA GLY A 314 -13.73 -5.76 1.15
C GLY A 314 -14.57 -6.77 0.37
N ASN A 315 -14.12 -7.12 -0.84
CA ASN A 315 -14.81 -8.13 -1.63
C ASN A 315 -14.69 -9.50 -0.95
N SER A 316 -15.77 -10.26 -0.93
CA SER A 316 -15.70 -11.67 -0.54
C SER A 316 -15.07 -12.49 -1.67
N GLY A 317 -14.24 -13.46 -1.29
CA GLY A 317 -13.65 -14.41 -2.21
C GLY A 317 -14.55 -15.61 -2.44
N GLY A 318 -14.61 -16.11 -3.68
CA GLY A 318 -15.22 -17.41 -3.97
C GLY A 318 -14.26 -18.56 -3.62
N ARG A 319 -14.82 -19.74 -3.33
CA ARG A 319 -14.08 -21.00 -3.10
C ARG A 319 -13.06 -20.97 -1.95
N GLY A 320 -13.43 -20.38 -0.81
CA GLY A 320 -12.57 -20.36 0.38
C GLY A 320 -11.47 -19.28 0.34
N ALA A 321 -11.52 -18.39 -0.64
CA ALA A 321 -10.67 -17.21 -0.72
C ALA A 321 -10.94 -16.25 0.46
N ILE A 322 -9.87 -15.70 1.03
CA ILE A 322 -9.93 -14.76 2.15
C ILE A 322 -10.54 -13.44 1.63
N PRO A 323 -11.50 -12.82 2.34
CA PRO A 323 -12.03 -11.53 1.95
C PRO A 323 -10.95 -10.45 1.84
N GLY A 324 -11.11 -9.53 0.89
CA GLY A 324 -10.26 -8.36 0.76
C GLY A 324 -10.50 -7.36 1.90
N SER A 325 -9.69 -6.31 1.96
CA SER A 325 -9.85 -5.20 2.92
C SER A 325 -10.68 -4.06 2.34
N LEU A 326 -11.24 -3.23 3.22
CA LEU A 326 -11.89 -1.96 2.88
C LEU A 326 -11.00 -0.80 3.34
N TYR A 327 -10.66 0.07 2.40
CA TYR A 327 -9.94 1.33 2.66
C TYR A 327 -10.91 2.48 2.50
N ILE A 328 -11.08 3.26 3.56
CA ILE A 328 -12.01 4.39 3.59
C ILE A 328 -11.17 5.66 3.61
N LYS A 329 -11.14 6.38 2.48
CA LYS A 329 -10.50 7.68 2.35
C LYS A 329 -11.46 8.75 2.88
N LEU A 330 -11.03 9.46 3.91
CA LEU A 330 -11.81 10.54 4.51
C LEU A 330 -11.63 11.83 3.71
N ARG A 331 -12.74 12.52 3.42
CA ARG A 331 -12.75 13.89 2.90
C ARG A 331 -13.58 14.76 3.83
N VAL A 332 -12.94 15.76 4.44
CA VAL A 332 -13.63 16.70 5.32
C VAL A 332 -14.09 17.90 4.51
N ALA A 333 -15.39 18.20 4.58
CA ALA A 333 -15.97 19.38 3.96
C ALA A 333 -15.49 20.66 4.66
N SER A 334 -15.18 21.71 3.90
CA SER A 334 -14.81 23.00 4.45
C SER A 334 -15.99 23.69 5.13
N ASP A 335 -15.76 24.26 6.31
CA ASP A 335 -16.76 25.01 7.08
C ASP A 335 -16.60 26.53 6.84
N PRO A 336 -17.70 27.29 6.66
CA PRO A 336 -17.62 28.75 6.58
C PRO A 336 -17.18 29.44 7.88
N VAL A 337 -17.35 28.82 9.05
CA VAL A 337 -17.05 29.42 10.36
C VAL A 337 -15.64 29.05 10.83
N PHE A 338 -15.25 27.80 10.63
CA PHE A 338 -14.01 27.25 11.15
C PHE A 338 -13.03 26.95 10.02
N VAL A 339 -11.81 27.49 10.15
CA VAL A 339 -10.69 27.18 9.26
C VAL A 339 -9.65 26.41 10.06
N ARG A 340 -9.38 25.17 9.66
CA ARG A 340 -8.37 24.30 10.30
C ARG A 340 -6.98 24.66 9.81
N ASP A 341 -6.04 24.79 10.75
CA ASP A 341 -4.60 24.85 10.51
C ASP A 341 -3.90 23.85 11.43
N GLY A 342 -3.68 22.64 10.93
CA GLY A 342 -3.19 21.53 11.75
C GLY A 342 -4.15 21.16 12.88
N ALA A 343 -3.68 21.25 14.13
CA ALA A 343 -4.49 21.04 15.33
C ALA A 343 -5.26 22.31 15.76
N ASP A 344 -4.85 23.47 15.26
CA ASP A 344 -5.41 24.75 15.64
C ASP A 344 -6.59 25.12 14.75
N VAL A 345 -7.51 25.91 15.30
CA VAL A 345 -8.73 26.33 14.60
C VAL A 345 -8.82 27.84 14.58
N HIS A 346 -8.98 28.41 13.39
CA HIS A 346 -9.18 29.83 13.19
C HIS A 346 -10.65 30.16 12.99
N VAL A 347 -11.12 31.18 13.71
CA VAL A 347 -12.48 31.70 13.59
C VAL A 347 -12.43 33.21 13.41
N ASP A 348 -13.10 33.68 12.36
CA ASP A 348 -13.27 35.10 12.11
C ASP A 348 -14.54 35.60 12.81
N LYS A 349 -14.37 36.38 13.89
CA LYS A 349 -15.49 37.00 14.59
C LYS A 349 -15.63 38.47 14.19
N LYS A 350 -16.81 38.83 13.70
CA LYS A 350 -17.15 40.22 13.38
C LYS A 350 -17.57 40.95 14.66
N ILE A 351 -16.94 42.10 14.91
CA ILE A 351 -17.23 43.00 16.06
C ILE A 351 -17.60 44.40 15.56
N SER A 352 -18.43 45.12 16.30
CA SER A 352 -18.74 46.52 15.96
C SER A 352 -17.55 47.44 16.28
N PHE A 353 -17.47 48.59 15.60
CA PHE A 353 -16.44 49.59 15.86
C PHE A 353 -16.46 50.06 17.33
N THR A 354 -17.65 50.28 17.89
CA THR A 354 -17.82 50.70 19.29
C THR A 354 -17.30 49.65 20.26
N GLN A 355 -17.56 48.37 19.99
CA GLN A 355 -17.13 47.27 20.86
C GLN A 355 -15.61 47.04 20.76
N ALA A 356 -15.01 47.29 19.60
CA ALA A 356 -13.55 47.27 19.45
C ALA A 356 -12.86 48.37 20.29
N MET A 357 -13.44 49.58 20.33
CA MET A 357 -12.90 50.71 21.09
C MET A 357 -13.16 50.59 22.59
N LEU A 358 -14.42 50.41 22.99
CA LEU A 358 -14.85 50.41 24.39
C LEU A 358 -14.56 49.08 25.11
N GLY A 359 -14.29 48.02 24.36
CA GLY A 359 -14.27 46.65 24.86
C GLY A 359 -15.67 46.10 25.11
N GLY A 360 -15.75 44.91 25.69
CA GLY A 360 -17.02 44.28 26.03
C GLY A 360 -16.91 42.77 26.18
N LYS A 361 -18.04 42.08 26.12
CA LYS A 361 -18.08 40.61 26.05
C LYS A 361 -18.71 40.20 24.72
N ILE A 362 -18.23 39.10 24.14
CA ILE A 362 -18.78 38.55 22.91
C ILE A 362 -18.84 37.02 22.99
N GLU A 363 -19.91 36.45 22.45
CA GLU A 363 -20.01 35.00 22.26
C GLU A 363 -19.30 34.57 20.97
N VAL A 364 -18.38 33.61 21.10
CA VAL A 364 -17.66 33.01 19.98
C VAL A 364 -18.05 31.54 19.86
N PRO A 365 -18.32 31.05 18.62
CA PRO A 365 -18.55 29.63 18.40
C PRO A 365 -17.24 28.86 18.58
N THR A 366 -17.29 27.80 19.37
CA THR A 366 -16.23 26.80 19.58
C THR A 366 -16.75 25.43 19.13
N LEU A 367 -15.89 24.42 19.07
CA LEU A 367 -16.31 23.07 18.68
C LEU A 367 -17.32 22.46 19.68
N ASP A 368 -17.17 22.78 20.97
CA ASP A 368 -18.02 22.27 22.05
C ASP A 368 -19.32 23.06 22.25
N GLY A 369 -19.42 24.27 21.70
CA GLY A 369 -20.59 25.13 21.89
C GLY A 369 -20.27 26.61 21.70
N LYS A 370 -20.91 27.47 22.49
CA LYS A 370 -20.60 28.91 22.51
C LYS A 370 -19.83 29.25 23.77
N THR A 371 -18.83 30.12 23.66
CA THR A 371 -18.05 30.58 24.81
C THR A 371 -17.97 32.10 24.79
N GLU A 372 -18.19 32.72 25.95
CA GLU A 372 -18.03 34.16 26.11
C GLU A 372 -16.56 34.54 26.29
N ILE A 373 -16.11 35.51 25.50
CA ILE A 373 -14.75 36.07 25.57
C ILE A 373 -14.84 37.56 25.88
N LYS A 374 -13.94 38.05 26.74
CA LYS A 374 -13.77 39.47 27.01
C LYS A 374 -12.91 40.12 25.92
N ILE A 375 -13.44 41.15 25.28
CA ILE A 375 -12.73 41.98 24.30
C ILE A 375 -11.97 43.07 25.08
N PRO A 376 -10.64 43.19 24.92
CA PRO A 376 -9.89 44.28 25.53
C PRO A 376 -10.28 45.63 24.92
N LYS A 377 -9.95 46.73 25.58
CA LYS A 377 -10.23 48.08 25.04
C LYS A 377 -9.19 48.41 23.97
N GLY A 378 -9.61 49.03 22.87
CA GLY A 378 -8.73 49.44 21.78
C GLY A 378 -8.22 48.28 20.89
N VAL A 379 -9.10 47.33 20.56
CA VAL A 379 -8.76 46.20 19.68
C VAL A 379 -8.48 46.67 18.25
N GLN A 380 -7.35 46.22 17.71
CA GLN A 380 -6.97 46.50 16.33
C GLN A 380 -7.61 45.49 15.36
N PRO A 381 -7.93 45.89 14.11
CA PRO A 381 -8.46 44.98 13.11
C PRO A 381 -7.45 43.87 12.81
N GLY A 382 -7.91 42.62 12.86
CA GLY A 382 -7.06 41.44 12.66
C GLY A 382 -6.29 40.99 13.91
N GLN A 383 -6.43 41.68 15.05
CA GLN A 383 -5.92 41.19 16.32
C GLN A 383 -6.52 39.81 16.64
N VAL A 384 -5.67 38.90 17.11
CA VAL A 384 -6.03 37.52 17.42
C VAL A 384 -6.02 37.32 18.93
N VAL A 385 -7.07 36.68 19.44
CA VAL A 385 -7.12 36.18 20.83
C VAL A 385 -7.11 34.66 20.79
N VAL A 386 -6.24 34.06 21.60
CA VAL A 386 -6.04 32.62 21.65
C VAL A 386 -6.85 32.03 22.82
N LEU A 387 -7.71 31.07 22.52
CA LEU A 387 -8.36 30.23 23.51
C LEU A 387 -7.61 28.90 23.60
N ARG A 388 -6.92 28.70 24.71
CA ARG A 388 -6.08 27.52 24.92
C ARG A 388 -6.93 26.26 25.08
N GLY A 389 -6.52 25.18 24.40
CA GLY A 389 -7.17 23.87 24.49
C GLY A 389 -8.61 23.82 23.94
N LYS A 390 -8.93 24.74 23.03
CA LYS A 390 -10.24 24.82 22.34
C LYS A 390 -10.17 24.50 20.84
N GLY A 391 -9.03 24.03 20.37
CA GLY A 391 -8.83 23.50 19.02
C GLY A 391 -9.20 22.03 18.90
N LEU A 392 -8.62 21.36 17.90
CA LEU A 392 -8.89 19.96 17.57
C LEU A 392 -8.03 19.04 18.43
N GLU A 393 -8.56 17.87 18.74
CA GLU A 393 -7.76 16.80 19.35
C GLU A 393 -6.77 16.22 18.33
N LEU A 394 -5.55 15.92 18.74
CA LEU A 394 -4.58 15.30 17.85
C LEU A 394 -4.88 13.80 17.65
N PRO A 395 -4.83 13.29 16.40
CA PRO A 395 -4.91 11.86 16.15
C PRO A 395 -3.75 11.15 16.87
N ASN A 396 -4.07 10.12 17.66
CA ASN A 396 -3.12 9.31 18.45
C ASN A 396 -2.54 9.94 19.73
N GLN A 397 -2.96 11.15 20.11
CA GLN A 397 -2.59 11.75 21.40
C GLN A 397 -3.85 12.20 22.14
N ALA A 398 -4.51 11.23 22.76
CA ALA A 398 -5.74 11.46 23.49
C ALA A 398 -5.53 12.50 24.61
N GLY A 399 -6.37 13.54 24.63
CA GLY A 399 -6.34 14.62 25.61
C GLY A 399 -5.40 15.79 25.30
N TYR A 400 -4.64 15.75 24.20
CA TYR A 400 -3.93 16.92 23.68
C TYR A 400 -4.79 17.64 22.66
N PHE A 401 -5.19 18.86 23.01
CA PHE A 401 -5.98 19.74 22.16
C PHE A 401 -5.12 20.88 21.62
N GLY A 402 -5.34 21.24 20.37
CA GLY A 402 -4.85 22.50 19.82
C GLY A 402 -5.55 23.71 20.43
N ASP A 403 -5.22 24.89 19.91
CA ASP A 403 -5.77 26.16 20.33
C ASP A 403 -6.77 26.72 19.31
N GLN A 404 -7.70 27.55 19.79
CA GLN A 404 -8.61 28.28 18.91
C GLN A 404 -8.18 29.74 18.82
N HIS A 405 -7.87 30.18 17.60
CA HIS A 405 -7.48 31.54 17.25
C HIS A 405 -8.69 32.33 16.78
N VAL A 406 -9.13 33.28 17.60
CA VAL A 406 -10.25 34.17 17.26
C VAL A 406 -9.69 35.45 16.67
N ARG A 407 -9.87 35.66 15.37
CA ARG A 407 -9.48 36.89 14.69
C ARG A 407 -10.65 37.87 14.66
N PHE A 408 -10.42 39.08 15.18
CA PHE A 408 -11.44 40.12 15.15
C PHE A 408 -11.46 40.87 13.82
N LYS A 409 -12.62 40.88 13.16
CA LYS A 409 -12.89 41.71 11.98
C LYS A 409 -13.85 42.83 12.39
N ILE A 410 -13.38 44.08 12.30
CA ILE A 410 -14.21 45.24 12.65
C ILE A 410 -15.20 45.49 11.50
N HIS A 411 -16.48 45.54 11.83
CA HIS A 411 -17.55 45.84 10.89
C HIS A 411 -18.07 47.26 11.13
N PHE A 412 -17.95 48.10 10.10
CA PHE A 412 -18.49 49.45 10.11
C PHE A 412 -19.91 49.47 9.53
N PRO A 413 -20.86 50.18 10.18
CA PRO A 413 -22.21 50.31 9.64
C PRO A 413 -22.19 51.16 8.36
N LEU A 414 -22.92 50.72 7.32
CA LEU A 414 -23.03 51.45 6.05
C LEU A 414 -23.93 52.69 6.12
N LYS A 415 -24.87 52.70 7.08
CA LYS A 415 -25.80 53.79 7.31
C LYS A 415 -25.73 54.18 8.78
N VAL A 416 -25.70 55.49 9.03
CA VAL A 416 -25.62 56.07 10.37
C VAL A 416 -26.75 57.08 10.52
N ASN A 417 -27.40 57.10 11.68
CA ASN A 417 -28.46 58.05 12.00
C ASN A 417 -27.87 59.46 12.26
N GLU A 418 -28.68 60.53 12.12
CA GLU A 418 -28.25 61.92 12.35
C GLU A 418 -27.59 62.10 13.72
N ARG A 419 -28.20 61.54 14.78
CA ARG A 419 -27.62 61.56 16.12
C ARG A 419 -26.28 60.82 16.21
N GLN A 420 -26.13 59.69 15.51
CA GLN A 420 -24.87 58.93 15.52
C GLN A 420 -23.79 59.66 14.73
N ARG A 421 -24.17 60.35 13.65
CA ARG A 421 -23.28 61.20 12.88
C ARG A 421 -22.75 62.37 13.71
N ALA A 422 -23.63 63.09 14.41
CA ALA A 422 -23.21 64.16 15.32
C ALA A 422 -22.18 63.67 16.36
N LEU A 423 -22.44 62.51 16.99
CA LEU A 423 -21.49 61.91 17.94
C LEU A 423 -20.14 61.51 17.31
N LEU A 424 -20.13 61.10 16.04
CA LEU A 424 -18.89 60.78 15.33
C LEU A 424 -18.13 62.05 14.92
N GLU A 425 -18.83 63.12 14.58
CA GLU A 425 -18.23 64.44 14.30
C GLU A 425 -17.61 65.03 15.58
N ASP A 426 -18.29 64.93 16.72
CA ASP A 426 -17.75 65.33 18.03
C ASP A 426 -16.50 64.50 18.38
N PHE A 427 -16.55 63.18 18.19
CA PHE A 427 -15.41 62.29 18.44
C PHE A 427 -14.21 62.63 17.54
N ALA A 428 -14.43 62.91 16.25
CA ALA A 428 -13.38 63.30 15.32
C ALA A 428 -12.73 64.64 15.71
N ALA A 429 -13.49 65.60 16.24
CA ALA A 429 -12.93 66.87 16.73
C ALA A 429 -12.01 66.67 17.95
N GLU A 430 -12.35 65.76 18.87
CA GLU A 430 -11.48 65.40 19.99
C GLU A 430 -10.20 64.69 19.54
N GLU A 431 -10.28 63.80 18.54
CA GLU A 431 -9.10 63.13 17.97
C GLU A 431 -8.14 64.15 17.33
N ALA A 432 -8.65 65.10 16.54
CA ALA A 432 -7.84 66.14 15.91
C ALA A 432 -7.13 67.05 16.95
N THR A 433 -7.81 67.34 18.06
CA THR A 433 -7.23 68.14 19.16
C THR A 433 -6.10 67.37 19.88
N LYS A 434 -6.25 66.05 20.02
CA LYS A 434 -5.20 65.17 20.58
C LYS A 434 -4.00 65.01 19.65
N GLU A 435 -4.22 64.92 18.33
CA GLU A 435 -3.12 64.88 17.37
C GLU A 435 -2.31 66.18 17.40
N GLN A 436 -2.96 67.34 17.37
CA GLN A 436 -2.30 68.64 17.44
C GLN A 436 -1.51 68.84 18.74
N SER A 437 -2.03 68.36 19.87
CA SER A 437 -1.30 68.39 21.15
C SER A 437 -0.12 67.40 21.18
N PHE A 438 -0.25 66.21 20.59
CA PHE A 438 0.85 65.23 20.47
C PHE A 438 1.99 65.72 19.56
N PHE A 439 1.67 66.42 18.46
CA PHE A 439 2.67 67.07 17.61
C PHE A 439 3.32 68.30 18.29
N ALA A 440 2.59 69.03 19.14
CA ALA A 440 3.14 70.16 19.89
C ALA A 440 4.13 69.73 20.99
N THR A 441 3.89 68.63 21.71
CA THR A 441 4.85 68.11 22.70
C THR A 441 6.06 67.40 22.08
N GLY A 442 5.93 66.82 20.89
CA GLY A 442 7.05 66.24 20.16
C GLY A 442 8.09 67.28 19.71
N ASN A 443 7.67 68.53 19.51
CA ASN A 443 8.55 69.62 19.12
C ASN A 443 9.31 70.27 20.30
N TRP A 444 8.74 70.22 21.52
CA TRP A 444 9.38 70.79 22.71
C TRP A 444 10.65 70.03 23.14
N LEU A 445 10.72 68.72 22.86
CA LEU A 445 11.88 67.89 23.19
C LEU A 445 13.05 68.04 22.20
N TYR A 446 12.80 68.59 21.01
CA TYR A 446 13.85 68.89 20.01
C TYR A 446 14.42 70.31 20.17
N GLU A 447 13.67 71.23 20.78
CA GLU A 447 14.10 72.62 20.98
C GLU A 447 15.01 72.81 22.21
N GLN A 448 14.95 71.89 23.19
CA GLN A 448 15.88 71.88 24.33
C GLN A 448 17.24 71.23 24.05
N LEU A 449 17.39 70.46 22.95
CA LEU A 449 18.66 69.83 22.56
C LEU A 449 19.46 70.66 21.54
N SER A 450 18.93 71.79 21.04
CA SER A 450 19.65 72.69 20.12
C SER A 450 20.17 73.96 20.77
N THR A 451 19.93 74.15 22.07
CA THR A 451 20.35 75.34 22.85
C THR A 451 21.22 75.01 24.07
N GLY A 452 21.84 73.83 24.11
CA GLY A 452 22.79 73.41 25.15
C GLY A 452 24.21 73.27 24.63
#